data_AF-A0AAV9XWT6-F1
#
_entry.id   AF-A0AAV9XWT6-F1
#
_cell.length_a   1.000
_cell.length_b   1.000
_cell.length_c   1.000
_cell.angle_alpha   90.00
_cell.angle_beta   90.00
_cell.angle_gamma   90.00
#
_symmetry.space_group_name_H-M   'P 1'
#
loop_
_entity.id
_entity.type
_entity.pdbx_description
1 polymer ?
#
loop_
_entity_poly.entity_id
_entity_poly.type
_entity_poly.pdbx_seq_one_letter_code
_entity_poly.pdbx_strand_id
1 'polypeptide(L)'
;MTLCAGKCTYEPGGRCVVSLSEPLLKYRTVKELRETILHELIHAYLFITLNNRDRTSHGPEFRYHMNRINALTGLNITIYHNFNEEVNYYRRYVWRCNGVCRNKHPHYGFIRRSVNREPNKNDFWWAHHKNTCGGKFVKQESNNDFNGSASIENISIKNYSDLESKDDVLEVIEIGD
;
A
#
# COMPACT_ATOMS: atom_id res chain seq x y z
N MET A 1 -8.73 -5.16 9.08
CA MET A 1 -7.46 -4.92 8.35
C MET A 1 -7.68 -3.78 7.36
N THR A 2 -6.88 -2.71 7.36
CA THR A 2 -7.05 -1.55 6.44
C THR A 2 -5.76 -1.12 5.73
N LEU A 3 -4.67 -1.86 5.93
CA LEU A 3 -3.37 -1.60 5.29
C LEU A 3 -3.19 -2.36 3.97
N CYS A 4 -3.93 -3.46 3.79
CA CYS A 4 -3.93 -4.31 2.61
C CYS A 4 -5.31 -4.99 2.52
N ALA A 5 -5.71 -5.38 1.31
CA ALA A 5 -6.99 -6.02 1.08
C ALA A 5 -7.00 -7.52 1.38
N GLY A 6 -5.86 -8.18 1.21
CA GLY A 6 -5.62 -9.58 1.56
C GLY A 6 -4.38 -9.70 2.42
N LYS A 7 -4.30 -10.80 3.19
CA LYS A 7 -3.06 -11.21 3.86
C LYS A 7 -3.06 -12.71 4.11
N CYS A 8 -1.98 -13.35 3.68
CA CYS A 8 -1.61 -14.70 4.06
C CYS A 8 -0.70 -14.69 5.31
N THR A 9 -1.06 -15.47 6.34
CA THR A 9 -0.26 -15.62 7.56
C THR A 9 0.00 -17.09 7.83
N TYR A 10 1.26 -17.42 8.12
CA TYR A 10 1.63 -18.73 8.64
C TYR A 10 1.68 -18.71 10.17
N GLU A 11 0.97 -19.64 10.79
CA GLU A 11 0.96 -19.85 12.23
C GLU A 11 1.92 -20.97 12.65
N PRO A 12 2.48 -20.89 13.86
CA PRO A 12 3.21 -22.02 14.45
C PRO A 12 2.34 -23.29 14.42
N GLY A 13 2.88 -24.39 13.86
CA GLY A 13 2.17 -25.66 13.76
C GLY A 13 1.67 -26.04 12.36
N GLY A 14 2.08 -25.33 11.29
CA GLY A 14 1.77 -25.76 9.92
C GLY A 14 0.55 -25.09 9.30
N ARG A 15 -0.18 -24.27 10.06
CA ARG A 15 -1.44 -23.68 9.59
C ARG A 15 -1.19 -22.40 8.79
N CYS A 16 -1.82 -22.33 7.62
CA CYS A 16 -1.87 -21.14 6.78
C CYS A 16 -3.26 -20.51 6.87
N VAL A 17 -3.32 -19.20 7.13
CA VAL A 17 -4.56 -18.43 7.28
C VAL A 17 -4.57 -17.28 6.27
N VAL A 18 -5.56 -17.30 5.38
CA VAL A 18 -5.85 -16.20 4.46
C VAL A 18 -6.93 -15.31 5.08
N SER A 19 -6.61 -14.03 5.25
CA SER A 19 -7.52 -13.00 5.78
C SER A 19 -7.84 -11.98 4.71
N LEU A 20 -9.10 -11.53 4.66
CA LEU A 20 -9.57 -10.50 3.73
C LEU A 20 -10.04 -9.26 4.50
N SER A 21 -9.84 -8.10 3.90
CA SER A 21 -10.29 -6.82 4.45
C SER A 21 -11.71 -6.54 4.00
N GLU A 22 -12.68 -6.75 4.90
CA GLU A 22 -14.04 -6.26 4.67
C GLU A 22 -14.07 -4.75 4.36
N PRO A 23 -13.39 -3.85 5.10
CA PRO A 23 -13.45 -2.41 4.82
C PRO A 23 -12.93 -2.00 3.42
N LEU A 24 -12.02 -2.78 2.83
CA LEU A 24 -11.47 -2.50 1.49
C LEU A 24 -12.19 -3.25 0.36
N LEU A 25 -12.85 -4.38 0.66
CA LEU A 25 -13.42 -5.27 -0.35
C LEU A 25 -14.95 -5.26 -0.41
N LYS A 26 -15.66 -4.82 0.65
CA LYS A 26 -17.14 -4.95 0.73
C LYS A 26 -17.93 -4.23 -0.36
N TYR A 27 -17.33 -3.21 -0.98
CA TYR A 27 -17.94 -2.44 -2.07
C TYR A 27 -17.24 -2.67 -3.42
N ARG A 28 -16.32 -3.64 -3.48
CA ARG A 28 -15.62 -4.01 -4.70
C ARG A 28 -16.41 -5.04 -5.48
N THR A 29 -16.05 -5.18 -6.75
CA THR A 29 -16.69 -6.17 -7.61
C THR A 29 -16.35 -7.59 -7.17
N VAL A 30 -17.23 -8.55 -7.48
CA VAL A 30 -16.96 -9.98 -7.25
C VAL A 30 -15.68 -10.42 -7.96
N LYS A 31 -15.35 -9.80 -9.11
CA LYS A 31 -14.11 -10.03 -9.84
C LYS A 31 -12.88 -9.65 -9.00
N GLU A 32 -12.82 -8.43 -8.49
CA GLU A 32 -11.71 -7.96 -7.66
C GLU A 32 -11.56 -8.76 -6.36
N LEU A 33 -12.69 -9.17 -5.76
CA LEU A 33 -12.69 -10.06 -4.60
C LEU A 33 -12.04 -11.41 -4.94
N ARG A 34 -12.40 -12.03 -6.08
CA ARG A 34 -11.80 -13.29 -6.55
C ARG A 34 -10.31 -13.14 -6.83
N GLU A 35 -9.91 -12.07 -7.53
CA GLU A 35 -8.50 -11.78 -7.83
C GLU A 35 -7.69 -11.59 -6.54
N THR A 36 -8.24 -10.90 -5.55
CA THR A 36 -7.61 -10.71 -4.23
C THR A 36 -7.45 -12.02 -3.47
N ILE A 37 -8.49 -12.85 -3.44
CA ILE A 37 -8.43 -14.16 -2.78
C ILE A 37 -7.39 -15.06 -3.46
N LEU A 38 -7.39 -15.11 -4.80
CA LEU A 38 -6.46 -15.94 -5.55
C LEU A 38 -5.01 -15.50 -5.35
N HIS A 39 -4.74 -14.19 -5.25
CA HIS A 39 -3.42 -13.67 -4.88
C HIS A 39 -2.93 -14.28 -3.56
N GLU A 40 -3.75 -14.20 -2.51
CA GLU A 40 -3.39 -14.74 -1.19
C GLU A 40 -3.29 -16.27 -1.18
N LEU A 41 -4.08 -16.96 -2.00
CA LEU A 41 -4.01 -18.41 -2.15
C LEU A 41 -2.76 -18.88 -2.88
N ILE A 42 -2.18 -18.08 -3.80
CA ILE A 42 -0.88 -18.38 -4.39
C ILE A 42 0.20 -18.33 -3.29
N HIS A 43 0.20 -17.29 -2.44
CA HIS A 43 1.10 -17.24 -1.29
C HIS A 43 0.94 -18.44 -0.38
N ALA A 44 -0.30 -18.80 -0.04
CA ALA A 44 -0.59 -19.97 0.78
C ALA A 44 -0.06 -21.27 0.14
N TYR A 45 -0.24 -21.45 -1.17
CA TYR A 45 0.24 -22.62 -1.90
C TYR A 45 1.77 -22.72 -1.87
N LEU A 46 2.48 -21.63 -2.18
CA LEU A 46 3.94 -21.60 -2.17
C LEU A 46 4.49 -21.82 -0.76
N PHE A 47 3.82 -21.27 0.23
CA PHE A 47 4.16 -21.50 1.62
C PHE A 47 4.09 -23.00 1.97
N ILE A 48 2.96 -23.65 1.67
CA ILE A 48 2.71 -25.05 2.04
C ILE A 48 3.62 -26.01 1.26
N THR A 49 3.83 -25.76 -0.04
CA THR A 49 4.48 -26.73 -0.93
C THR A 49 5.99 -26.56 -1.02
N LEU A 50 6.49 -25.32 -0.94
CA LEU A 50 7.91 -25.01 -1.15
C LEU A 50 8.59 -24.52 0.14
N ASN A 51 7.87 -24.48 1.27
CA ASN A 51 8.33 -23.86 2.52
C ASN A 51 8.86 -22.43 2.25
N ASN A 52 8.28 -21.74 1.27
CA ASN A 52 8.62 -20.36 0.97
C ASN A 52 8.02 -19.47 2.07
N ARG A 53 8.89 -19.00 2.97
CA ARG A 53 8.49 -18.17 4.12
C ARG A 53 8.54 -16.68 3.81
N ASP A 54 8.99 -16.30 2.62
CA ASP A 54 8.99 -14.93 2.16
C ASP A 54 7.57 -14.55 1.71
N ARG A 55 6.94 -13.69 2.52
CA ARG A 55 5.53 -13.29 2.38
C ARG A 55 5.34 -12.14 1.40
N THR A 56 6.41 -11.45 1.05
CA THR A 56 6.40 -10.27 0.18
C THR A 56 7.01 -10.58 -1.19
N SER A 57 7.70 -11.72 -1.32
CA SER A 57 8.27 -12.15 -2.59
C SER A 57 7.22 -12.63 -3.58
N HIS A 58 6.98 -11.81 -4.59
CA HIS A 58 6.34 -12.20 -5.84
C HIS A 58 7.39 -12.65 -6.86
N GLY A 59 8.24 -13.60 -6.43
CA GLY A 59 9.30 -14.19 -7.23
C GLY A 59 8.80 -15.04 -8.42
N PRO A 60 9.71 -15.72 -9.14
CA PRO A 60 9.36 -16.49 -10.34
C PRO A 60 8.21 -17.49 -10.14
N GLU A 61 8.18 -18.20 -9.01
CA GLU A 61 7.12 -19.17 -8.69
C GLU A 61 5.75 -18.52 -8.51
N PHE A 62 5.69 -17.37 -7.81
CA PHE A 62 4.45 -16.62 -7.68
C PHE A 62 3.94 -16.18 -9.04
N ARG A 63 4.83 -15.60 -9.86
CA ARG A 63 4.51 -15.10 -11.21
C ARG A 63 4.06 -16.24 -12.13
N TYR A 64 4.68 -17.41 -12.02
CA TYR A 64 4.27 -18.60 -12.75
C TYR A 64 2.81 -18.98 -12.44
N HIS A 65 2.47 -19.10 -11.16
CA HIS A 65 1.10 -19.44 -10.74
C HIS A 65 0.09 -18.36 -11.09
N MET A 66 0.44 -17.10 -10.89
CA MET A 66 -0.37 -15.93 -11.26
C MET A 66 -0.72 -15.96 -12.76
N ASN A 67 0.30 -16.07 -13.62
CA ASN A 67 0.11 -16.09 -15.07
C ASN A 67 -0.69 -17.32 -15.52
N ARG A 68 -0.41 -18.50 -14.94
CA ARG A 68 -1.15 -19.73 -15.22
C ARG A 68 -2.63 -19.61 -14.88
N ILE A 69 -2.98 -19.04 -13.73
CA ILE A 69 -4.38 -18.88 -13.30
C ILE A 69 -5.09 -17.82 -14.15
N ASN A 70 -4.42 -16.70 -14.46
CA ASN A 70 -4.98 -15.66 -15.33
C ASN A 70 -5.34 -16.24 -16.72
N ALA A 71 -4.44 -17.02 -17.32
CA ALA A 71 -4.68 -17.65 -18.62
C ALA A 71 -5.86 -18.62 -18.60
N LEU A 72 -6.06 -19.36 -17.50
CA LEU A 72 -7.15 -20.36 -17.38
C LEU A 72 -8.52 -19.74 -17.09
N THR A 73 -8.55 -18.59 -16.40
CA THR A 73 -9.79 -18.04 -15.84
C THR A 73 -10.25 -16.75 -16.52
N GLY A 74 -9.37 -16.08 -17.27
CA GLY A 74 -9.62 -14.73 -17.79
C GLY A 74 -9.60 -13.65 -16.70
N LEU A 75 -9.20 -13.98 -15.48
CA LEU A 75 -8.97 -13.01 -14.40
C LEU A 75 -7.62 -12.31 -14.59
N ASN A 76 -7.41 -11.22 -13.85
CA ASN A 76 -6.19 -10.43 -13.88
C ASN A 76 -5.60 -10.28 -12.48
N ILE A 77 -5.12 -11.37 -11.91
CA ILE A 77 -4.33 -11.35 -10.68
C ILE A 77 -3.04 -10.60 -10.95
N THR A 78 -2.71 -9.65 -10.10
CA THR A 78 -1.50 -8.82 -10.19
C THR A 78 -0.61 -8.99 -8.96
N ILE A 79 0.66 -8.61 -9.09
CA ILE A 79 1.64 -8.55 -8.00
C ILE A 79 1.26 -7.48 -6.97
N TYR A 80 0.75 -6.35 -7.45
CA TYR A 80 0.32 -5.24 -6.61
C TYR A 80 -1.19 -5.13 -6.65
N HIS A 81 -1.79 -4.96 -5.49
CA HIS A 81 -3.19 -4.61 -5.39
C HIS A 81 -3.40 -3.10 -5.52
N ASN A 82 -4.39 -2.67 -6.29
CA ASN A 82 -4.67 -1.25 -6.52
C ASN A 82 -5.70 -0.69 -5.52
N PHE A 83 -5.33 -0.64 -4.23
CA PHE A 83 -6.18 -0.09 -3.15
C PHE A 83 -5.59 1.19 -2.54
N ASN A 84 -4.78 1.92 -3.31
CA ASN A 84 -3.99 3.03 -2.79
C ASN A 84 -4.85 4.14 -2.20
N GLU A 85 -5.95 4.51 -2.88
CA GLU A 85 -6.86 5.56 -2.43
C GLU A 85 -7.60 5.16 -1.16
N GLU A 86 -8.16 3.94 -1.09
CA GLU A 86 -8.86 3.48 0.11
C GLU A 86 -7.92 3.30 1.28
N VAL A 87 -6.73 2.74 1.05
CA VAL A 87 -5.71 2.63 2.09
C VAL A 87 -5.31 4.02 2.59
N ASN A 88 -5.15 5.00 1.70
CA ASN A 88 -4.86 6.39 2.06
C ASN A 88 -6.01 7.05 2.82
N TYR A 89 -7.27 6.77 2.46
CA TYR A 89 -8.46 7.23 3.20
C TYR A 89 -8.46 6.76 4.65
N TYR A 90 -7.97 5.55 4.92
CA TYR A 90 -7.83 5.04 6.29
C TYR A 90 -6.58 5.57 7.02
N ARG A 91 -5.56 6.12 6.33
CA ARG A 91 -4.33 6.65 6.93
C ARG A 91 -4.47 8.06 7.51
N ARG A 92 -5.42 8.22 8.44
CA ARG A 92 -5.83 9.52 9.00
C ARG A 92 -4.87 10.10 10.02
N TYR A 93 -4.01 9.29 10.62
CA TYR A 93 -3.07 9.77 11.62
C TYR A 93 -1.79 10.23 10.93
N VAL A 94 -1.51 11.53 11.02
CA VAL A 94 -0.37 12.16 10.36
C VAL A 94 0.61 12.65 11.42
N TRP A 95 1.90 12.37 11.20
CA TRP A 95 3.00 12.95 11.96
C TRP A 95 3.95 13.63 10.99
N ARG A 96 4.61 14.70 11.43
CA ARG A 96 5.69 15.34 10.70
C ARG A 96 6.92 15.46 11.60
N CYS A 97 8.05 14.94 11.14
CA CYS A 97 9.34 15.12 11.79
C CYS A 97 9.67 16.62 11.86
N ASN A 98 10.29 17.09 12.95
CA ASN A 98 10.77 18.46 13.10
C ASN A 98 12.26 18.65 12.75
N GLY A 99 12.94 17.60 12.28
CA GLY A 99 14.34 17.63 11.89
C GLY A 99 14.58 17.91 10.40
N VAL A 100 15.83 17.71 9.97
CA VAL A 100 16.31 18.04 8.61
C VAL A 100 15.61 17.27 7.49
N CYS A 101 14.98 16.12 7.78
CA CYS A 101 14.24 15.35 6.78
C CYS A 101 12.98 16.07 6.27
N ARG A 102 12.55 17.17 6.90
CA ARG A 102 11.47 18.04 6.38
C ARG A 102 11.70 18.54 4.97
N ASN A 103 12.97 18.70 4.58
CA ASN A 103 13.38 19.25 3.29
C ASN A 103 13.94 18.17 2.35
N LYS A 104 13.78 16.88 2.70
CA LYS A 104 14.31 15.77 1.92
C LYS A 104 13.18 15.00 1.25
N HIS A 105 13.29 14.86 -0.07
CA HIS A 105 12.50 13.91 -0.85
C HIS A 105 12.75 12.48 -0.35
N PRO A 106 11.77 11.55 -0.42
CA PRO A 106 10.40 11.74 -0.91
C PRO A 106 9.41 12.26 0.13
N HIS A 107 9.65 12.00 1.42
CA HIS A 107 8.59 12.13 2.41
C HIS A 107 8.45 13.51 3.04
N TYR A 108 9.45 14.40 2.90
CA TYR A 108 9.43 15.74 3.50
C TYR A 108 9.08 15.74 5.00
N GLY A 109 9.54 14.68 5.69
CA GLY A 109 9.32 14.42 7.10
C GLY A 109 7.93 13.90 7.48
N PHE A 110 7.01 13.68 6.52
CA PHE A 110 5.67 13.19 6.81
C PHE A 110 5.60 11.67 6.96
N ILE A 111 4.74 11.22 7.88
CA ILE A 111 4.33 9.83 8.03
C ILE A 111 2.82 9.79 8.23
N ARG A 112 2.14 8.95 7.46
CA ARG A 112 0.70 8.72 7.58
C ARG A 112 0.44 7.26 7.98
N ARG A 113 -0.42 7.03 8.97
CA ARG A 113 -0.78 5.67 9.43
C ARG A 113 -2.28 5.54 9.63
N SER A 114 -2.76 4.31 9.52
CA SER A 114 -4.16 3.95 9.81
C SER A 114 -4.45 3.72 11.28
N VAL A 115 -3.40 3.69 12.12
CA VAL A 115 -3.49 3.53 13.57
C VAL A 115 -2.78 4.69 14.25
N ASN A 116 -3.31 5.13 15.40
CA ASN A 116 -2.74 6.22 16.21
C ASN A 116 -1.48 5.77 16.96
N ARG A 117 -0.43 5.40 16.22
CA ARG A 117 0.85 4.94 16.75
C ARG A 117 1.95 5.90 16.31
N GLU A 118 2.49 6.65 17.26
CA GLU A 118 3.65 7.49 17.01
C GLU A 118 4.80 6.66 16.42
N PRO A 119 5.54 7.18 15.43
CA PRO A 119 6.77 6.55 14.99
C PRO A 119 7.75 6.29 16.13
N ASN A 120 8.30 5.08 16.19
CA ASN A 120 9.12 4.64 17.32
C ASN A 120 10.13 3.58 16.91
N LYS A 121 10.94 3.11 17.87
CA LYS A 121 12.02 2.14 17.67
C LYS A 121 11.62 0.80 17.05
N ASN A 122 10.33 0.47 17.02
CA ASN A 122 9.82 -0.76 16.39
C ASN A 122 9.55 -0.58 14.89
N ASP A 123 9.70 0.63 14.34
CA ASP A 123 9.69 0.84 12.90
C ASP A 123 11.06 0.48 12.31
N PHE A 124 11.10 -0.32 11.25
CA PHE A 124 12.34 -0.82 10.64
C PHE A 124 13.31 0.31 10.23
N TRP A 125 12.77 1.42 9.72
CA TRP A 125 13.53 2.60 9.29
C TRP A 125 13.96 3.53 10.45
N TRP A 126 13.50 3.28 11.69
CA TRP A 126 13.71 4.19 12.82
C TRP A 126 15.18 4.41 13.13
N ALA A 127 15.98 3.34 13.15
CA ALA A 127 17.41 3.41 13.44
C ALA A 127 18.13 4.29 12.42
N HIS A 128 17.80 4.13 11.14
CA HIS A 128 18.33 4.97 10.07
C HIS A 128 17.92 6.44 10.27
N HIS A 129 16.63 6.72 10.46
CA HIS A 129 16.14 8.09 10.68
C HIS A 129 16.80 8.75 11.89
N LYS A 130 16.98 8.02 12.99
CA LYS A 130 17.65 8.52 14.20
C LYS A 130 19.09 8.96 13.89
N ASN A 131 19.81 8.21 13.06
CA ASN A 131 21.21 8.49 12.72
C ASN A 131 21.35 9.60 11.66
N THR A 132 20.44 9.69 10.69
CA THR A 132 20.56 10.62 9.55
C THR A 132 19.77 11.92 9.70
N CYS A 133 18.83 11.97 10.65
CA CYS A 133 18.00 13.14 10.94
C CYS A 133 17.99 13.50 12.43
N GLY A 134 17.69 12.53 13.30
CA GLY A 134 17.62 12.73 14.76
C GLY A 134 16.42 13.57 15.25
N GLY A 135 15.56 14.05 14.35
CA GLY A 135 14.36 14.82 14.69
C GLY A 135 13.28 13.99 15.40
N LYS A 136 12.30 14.68 15.98
CA LYS A 136 11.12 14.09 16.63
C LYS A 136 9.89 14.25 15.76
N PHE A 137 9.02 13.23 15.77
CA PHE A 137 7.77 13.24 15.02
C PHE A 137 6.67 13.89 15.84
N VAL A 138 6.12 15.00 15.34
CA VAL A 138 5.02 15.72 15.99
C VAL A 138 3.72 15.35 15.29
N LYS A 139 2.71 14.94 16.07
CA LYS A 139 1.38 14.64 15.52
C LYS A 139 0.81 15.90 14.89
N GLN A 140 0.29 15.77 13.68
CA GLN A 140 -0.41 16.84 12.99
C GLN A 140 -1.89 16.73 13.32
N GLU A 141 -2.51 17.87 13.60
CA GLU A 141 -3.97 17.94 13.72
C GLU A 141 -4.61 17.55 12.38
N SER A 142 -5.67 16.75 12.43
CA SER A 142 -6.41 16.40 11.24
C SER A 142 -7.25 17.60 10.83
N ASN A 143 -6.74 18.45 9.94
CA ASN A 143 -7.61 19.32 9.17
C ASN A 143 -8.38 18.43 8.19
N ASN A 144 -9.49 17.85 8.66
CA ASN A 144 -10.45 17.09 7.85
C ASN A 144 -11.29 18.02 6.97
N ASP A 145 -10.67 19.01 6.33
CA ASP A 145 -11.30 19.89 5.34
C ASP A 145 -10.43 19.93 4.07
N PHE A 146 -10.33 18.79 3.39
CA PHE A 146 -10.34 18.80 1.93
C PHE A 146 -11.81 18.68 1.49
N ASN A 147 -12.63 19.63 1.94
CA ASN A 147 -13.91 19.93 1.29
C ASN A 147 -13.58 20.79 0.08
N GLY A 148 -13.99 20.33 -1.09
CA GLY A 148 -13.84 21.06 -2.35
C GLY A 148 -14.55 22.41 -2.25
N SER A 149 -13.77 23.49 -2.15
CA SER A 149 -14.18 24.83 -2.52
C SER A 149 -12.95 25.70 -2.77
N ALA A 150 -12.17 25.36 -3.80
CA ALA A 150 -11.42 26.40 -4.50
C ALA A 150 -12.39 26.98 -5.53
N SER A 151 -12.78 28.22 -5.31
CA SER A 151 -13.54 29.08 -6.22
C SER A 151 -13.04 28.94 -7.65
N ILE A 152 -13.94 28.60 -8.57
CA ILE A 152 -13.72 28.69 -10.01
C ILE A 152 -13.60 30.19 -10.34
N GLU A 153 -12.38 30.70 -10.36
CA GLU A 153 -12.06 31.92 -11.11
C GLU A 153 -11.32 31.52 -12.39
N ASN A 154 -12.08 31.58 -13.49
CA ASN A 154 -11.69 31.74 -14.89
C ASN A 154 -10.20 31.53 -15.23
N ILE A 155 -9.84 30.31 -15.62
CA ILE A 155 -8.68 30.09 -16.49
C ILE A 155 -9.20 29.46 -17.78
N SER A 156 -9.04 30.20 -18.88
CA SER A 156 -9.44 29.82 -20.24
C SER A 156 -8.98 28.42 -20.60
N ILE A 157 -9.94 27.62 -21.07
CA ILE A 157 -9.72 26.30 -21.68
C ILE A 157 -8.80 26.50 -22.89
N LYS A 158 -7.56 26.03 -22.79
CA LYS A 158 -6.72 25.69 -23.95
C LYS A 158 -6.85 24.20 -24.21
N ASN A 159 -6.93 23.88 -25.49
CA ASN A 159 -7.41 22.62 -26.07
C ASN A 159 -6.72 21.34 -25.57
N TYR A 160 -7.53 20.28 -25.52
CA TYR A 160 -7.27 18.94 -25.00
C TYR A 160 -6.54 18.03 -26.01
N SER A 161 -5.41 18.45 -26.58
CA SER A 161 -4.72 17.62 -27.59
C SER A 161 -3.22 17.38 -27.41
N ASP A 162 -2.53 17.97 -26.43
CA ASP A 162 -1.04 17.93 -26.39
C ASP A 162 -0.41 17.42 -25.08
N LEU A 163 -1.05 16.52 -24.32
CA LEU A 163 -0.42 15.88 -23.15
C LEU A 163 -0.30 14.36 -23.34
N GLU A 164 0.52 14.00 -24.32
CA GLU A 164 1.14 12.67 -24.40
C GLU A 164 2.55 12.78 -23.80
N SER A 165 2.67 12.65 -22.49
CA SER A 165 3.95 12.25 -21.86
C SER A 165 3.69 11.26 -20.73
N LYS A 166 4.17 10.05 -20.97
CA LYS A 166 4.33 8.98 -19.98
C LYS A 166 5.20 9.45 -18.82
N ASP A 167 5.02 8.76 -17.70
CA ASP A 167 5.87 8.76 -16.50
C ASP A 167 5.55 9.86 -15.47
N ASP A 168 4.53 9.63 -14.63
CA ASP A 168 4.51 10.12 -13.24
C ASP A 168 3.30 9.59 -12.42
N VAL A 169 3.16 8.27 -12.28
CA VAL A 169 2.41 7.67 -11.15
C VAL A 169 2.98 6.30 -10.80
N LEU A 170 4.16 6.26 -10.20
CA LEU A 170 4.71 5.06 -9.56
C LEU A 170 5.33 5.42 -8.21
N GLU A 171 4.52 5.93 -7.28
CA GLU A 171 4.86 5.79 -5.86
C GLU A 171 4.57 4.34 -5.44
N VAL A 172 5.55 3.49 -5.74
CA VAL A 172 5.72 2.21 -5.08
C VAL A 172 5.98 2.52 -3.61
N ILE A 173 4.96 2.34 -2.76
CA ILE A 173 5.21 2.21 -1.32
C ILE A 173 5.80 0.81 -1.14
N GLU A 174 7.10 0.71 -1.35
CA GLU A 174 7.92 -0.35 -0.81
C GLU A 174 7.70 -0.37 0.70
N ILE A 175 7.00 -1.39 1.18
CA ILE A 175 7.22 -1.90 2.53
C ILE A 175 8.15 -3.10 2.32
N GLY A 176 9.44 -2.82 2.21
CA GLY A 176 10.52 -3.79 2.42
C GLY A 176 11.26 -3.45 3.71
N ASP A 177 11.75 -4.39 4.51
CA ASP A 177 11.84 -5.85 4.31
C ASP A 177 10.84 -6.65 5.17
#